data_AF-A0A978T1Z3-F1
#
_entry.id   AF-A0A978T1Z3-F1
#
_cell.length_a   1.000
_cell.length_b   1.000
_cell.length_c   1.000
_cell.angle_alpha   90.00
_cell.angle_beta   90.00
_cell.angle_gamma   90.00
#
_symmetry.space_group_name_H-M   'P 1'
#
loop_
_entity.id
_entity.type
_entity.pdbx_description
1 polymer ?
#
loop_
_entity_poly.entity_id
_entity_poly.type
_entity_poly.pdbx_seq_one_letter_code
_entity_poly.pdbx_strand_id
1 'polypeptide(L)'
;LWLSDTAHHHLAIAVLFIIAGHMYRTNWGIGHSIKEILEAHKGPFTGEGHKGLYEILTTSWHAQLAINLALMGSLSIIVAHHMYAMPPYPYLATDYGTQLSLFTHHVWIGGFLIVGAGAHAAIYMVRDYDPAKNVNNLLDRVIRHRDAIISHLNWVCIWLGFHSFGLYVHNDTMRALGRPQDMFSDTAIQLQPVFAQWLQKIHAAAAGNTAPWASAPASYAFGGDVVAVGGKVAMMPITLGTADFMVHHIHAFTIHVTVLILLKGVLFARSSRLIPDKAELGFRFPCDGPGRGGTCQVSAWDHVFLGLFWMYNSLSIVIFHFSWKMQSDVWGTVLPDGSVSHITAGNFAQSAITINGWLRDFLWAQSANVINSYGSALSAYGIMFLAGHFVFAFSLMFLFSGRGYWQELIESIVWAHNKLKLAPAIQPRALSIIQGRAVGVAHYLLGGIVTTWAFFLCRILSVG
;
A
#
# COMPACT_ATOMS: atom_id res chain seq x y z
N LEU A 1 -0.26 -6.23 -25.58
CA LEU A 1 1.07 -6.79 -25.91
C LEU A 1 0.94 -7.70 -27.13
N TRP A 2 2.02 -7.93 -27.88
CA TRP A 2 2.03 -8.95 -28.93
C TRP A 2 1.99 -10.35 -28.29
N LEU A 3 1.07 -11.21 -28.75
CA LEU A 3 0.93 -12.56 -28.19
C LEU A 3 2.12 -13.47 -28.54
N SER A 4 2.83 -13.18 -29.64
CA SER A 4 4.10 -13.83 -29.96
C SER A 4 5.17 -13.52 -28.90
N ASP A 5 5.24 -12.27 -28.45
CA ASP A 5 6.21 -11.84 -27.43
C ASP A 5 5.89 -12.48 -26.08
N THR A 6 4.61 -12.59 -25.72
CA THR A 6 4.21 -13.28 -24.50
C THR A 6 4.55 -14.78 -24.58
N ALA A 7 4.33 -15.44 -25.72
CA ALA A 7 4.73 -16.85 -25.89
C ALA A 7 6.25 -17.03 -25.74
N HIS A 8 7.05 -16.17 -26.37
CA HIS A 8 8.51 -16.18 -26.24
C HIS A 8 8.95 -15.90 -24.80
N HIS A 9 8.33 -14.92 -24.13
CA HIS A 9 8.53 -14.64 -22.71
C HIS A 9 8.30 -15.88 -21.85
N HIS A 10 7.16 -16.56 -21.99
CA HIS A 10 6.85 -17.76 -21.20
C HIS A 10 7.82 -18.91 -21.48
N LEU A 11 8.28 -19.07 -22.73
CA LEU A 11 9.30 -20.07 -23.06
C LEU A 11 10.62 -19.78 -22.33
N ALA A 12 11.09 -18.53 -22.38
CA ALA A 12 12.32 -18.12 -21.71
C ALA A 12 12.20 -18.29 -20.18
N ILE A 13 11.06 -17.91 -19.61
CA ILE A 13 10.75 -18.07 -18.19
C ILE A 13 10.70 -19.55 -17.79
N ALA A 14 10.09 -20.42 -18.61
CA ALA A 14 10.05 -21.86 -18.36
C ALA A 14 11.46 -22.46 -18.33
N VAL A 15 12.32 -22.11 -19.29
CA VAL A 15 13.73 -22.55 -19.31
C VAL A 15 14.46 -22.06 -18.06
N LEU A 16 14.31 -20.78 -17.70
CA LEU A 16 14.93 -20.19 -16.52
C LEU A 16 14.52 -20.94 -15.23
N PHE A 17 13.21 -21.18 -15.03
CA PHE A 17 12.71 -21.87 -13.84
C PHE A 17 13.07 -23.35 -13.82
N ILE A 18 13.10 -24.03 -14.96
CA ILE A 18 13.57 -25.43 -15.03
C ILE A 18 15.04 -25.49 -14.60
N ILE A 19 15.91 -24.64 -15.15
CA ILE A 19 17.33 -24.61 -14.77
C ILE A 19 17.49 -24.26 -13.29
N ALA A 20 16.80 -23.22 -12.80
CA ALA A 20 16.84 -22.83 -11.39
C ALA A 20 16.35 -23.93 -10.44
N GLY A 21 15.38 -24.76 -10.88
CA GLY A 21 14.86 -25.90 -10.12
C GLY A 21 15.90 -27.00 -9.83
N HIS A 22 17.05 -26.99 -10.51
CA HIS A 22 18.13 -27.98 -10.34
C HIS A 22 19.31 -27.45 -9.51
N MET A 23 19.20 -26.27 -8.89
CA MET A 23 20.29 -25.66 -8.09
C MET A 23 20.57 -26.41 -6.78
N TYR A 24 19.52 -26.97 -6.14
CA TYR A 24 19.61 -27.47 -4.76
C TYR A 24 19.92 -28.96 -4.70
N ARG A 25 20.83 -29.33 -3.78
CA ARG A 25 21.28 -30.71 -3.57
C ARG A 25 20.12 -31.57 -3.06
N THR A 26 19.95 -32.73 -3.69
CA THR A 26 18.96 -33.75 -3.30
C THR A 26 19.66 -35.10 -3.08
N ASN A 27 18.97 -36.23 -3.29
CA ASN A 27 19.48 -37.57 -3.01
C ASN A 27 20.67 -37.98 -3.90
N TRP A 28 20.89 -37.31 -5.03
CA TRP A 28 21.94 -37.66 -6.01
C TRP A 28 23.26 -36.90 -5.81
N GLY A 29 23.45 -36.21 -4.69
CA GLY A 29 24.73 -35.59 -4.30
C GLY A 29 25.17 -34.35 -5.09
N ILE A 30 24.55 -34.04 -6.22
CA ILE A 30 24.83 -32.85 -7.06
C ILE A 30 23.96 -31.67 -6.61
N GLY A 31 24.54 -30.47 -6.53
CA GLY A 31 23.86 -29.22 -6.18
C GLY A 31 24.32 -28.62 -4.85
N HIS A 32 23.66 -27.54 -4.41
CA HIS A 32 23.99 -26.81 -3.19
C HIS A 32 23.03 -27.11 -2.03
N SER A 33 23.55 -27.19 -0.81
CA SER A 33 22.73 -27.17 0.41
C SER A 33 22.41 -25.73 0.79
N ILE A 34 21.12 -25.43 1.05
CA ILE A 34 20.68 -24.08 1.48
C ILE A 34 21.40 -23.67 2.77
N LYS A 35 21.58 -24.61 3.71
CA LYS A 35 22.28 -24.36 4.97
C LYS A 35 23.74 -23.99 4.74
N GLU A 36 24.44 -24.75 3.91
CA GLU A 36 25.84 -24.49 3.55
C GLU A 36 25.98 -23.11 2.88
N ILE A 37 25.08 -22.77 1.94
CA ILE A 37 25.06 -21.45 1.30
C ILE A 37 24.91 -20.35 2.36
N LEU A 38 23.91 -20.45 3.24
CA LEU A 38 23.65 -19.41 4.24
C LEU A 38 24.84 -19.22 5.18
N GLU A 39 25.39 -20.30 5.74
CA GLU A 39 26.50 -20.23 6.69
C GLU A 39 27.82 -19.76 6.06
N ALA A 40 28.00 -19.97 4.75
CA ALA A 40 29.13 -19.42 4.02
C ALA A 40 29.08 -17.88 3.89
N HIS A 41 27.89 -17.27 3.90
CA HIS A 41 27.72 -15.83 3.75
C HIS A 41 27.79 -15.11 5.11
N LYS A 42 29.03 -14.81 5.53
CA LYS A 42 29.35 -14.00 6.71
C LYS A 42 30.45 -13.00 6.37
N GLY A 43 30.44 -11.84 7.04
CA GLY A 43 31.37 -10.76 6.77
C GLY A 43 31.78 -10.02 8.04
N PRO A 44 32.78 -9.13 7.95
CA PRO A 44 33.38 -8.47 9.12
C PRO A 44 32.39 -7.64 9.94
N PHE A 45 31.31 -7.14 9.31
CA PHE A 45 30.29 -6.32 9.98
C PHE A 45 29.10 -7.13 10.52
N THR A 46 28.89 -8.34 10.03
CA THR A 46 27.65 -9.12 10.20
C THR A 46 27.77 -10.26 11.20
N GLY A 47 28.93 -10.42 11.86
CA GLY A 47 29.15 -11.44 12.89
C GLY A 47 29.03 -12.85 12.30
N GLU A 48 28.15 -13.67 12.88
CA GLU A 48 27.87 -15.04 12.40
C GLU A 48 27.03 -15.09 11.11
N GLY A 49 26.74 -13.94 10.49
CA GLY A 49 26.03 -13.87 9.21
C GLY A 49 24.64 -14.52 9.27
N HIS A 50 24.34 -15.39 8.32
CA HIS A 50 23.03 -16.03 8.17
C HIS A 50 22.85 -17.32 8.98
N LYS A 51 23.78 -17.65 9.88
CA LYS A 51 23.68 -18.83 10.75
C LYS A 51 22.37 -18.80 11.56
N GLY A 52 21.68 -19.94 11.62
CA GLY A 52 20.39 -20.08 12.31
C GLY A 52 19.16 -19.75 11.44
N LEU A 53 19.32 -19.08 10.29
CA LEU A 53 18.18 -18.77 9.41
C LEU A 53 17.58 -20.01 8.76
N TYR A 54 18.40 -21.01 8.42
CA TYR A 54 17.90 -22.28 7.88
C TYR A 54 16.98 -22.98 8.90
N GLU A 55 17.40 -23.04 10.16
CA GLU A 55 16.62 -23.61 11.26
C GLU A 55 15.33 -22.83 11.51
N ILE A 56 15.38 -21.49 11.51
CA ILE A 56 14.19 -20.64 11.65
C ILE A 56 13.18 -20.97 10.55
N LEU A 57 13.61 -20.98 9.29
CA LEU A 57 12.73 -21.19 8.15
C LEU A 57 12.25 -22.62 8.00
N THR A 58 12.91 -23.61 8.60
CA THR A 58 12.46 -25.01 8.57
C THR A 58 11.57 -25.38 9.76
N THR A 59 11.65 -24.64 10.87
CA THR A 59 10.87 -24.93 12.08
C THR A 59 9.68 -24.00 12.32
N SER A 60 9.71 -22.75 11.84
CA SER A 60 8.63 -21.78 12.05
C SER A 60 7.82 -21.51 10.79
N TRP A 61 6.54 -21.89 10.85
CA TRP A 61 5.55 -21.53 9.84
C TRP A 61 5.29 -20.02 9.80
N HIS A 62 5.35 -19.33 10.93
CA HIS A 62 5.17 -17.88 10.98
C HIS A 62 6.32 -17.14 10.29
N ALA A 63 7.56 -17.62 10.41
CA ALA A 63 8.70 -17.06 9.69
C ALA A 63 8.55 -17.21 8.16
N GLN A 64 8.19 -18.41 7.68
CA GLN A 64 7.93 -18.62 6.24
C GLN A 64 6.77 -17.76 5.75
N LEU A 65 5.64 -17.75 6.47
CA LEU A 65 4.46 -17.00 6.07
C LEU A 65 4.73 -15.50 6.05
N ALA A 66 5.53 -14.97 6.97
CA ALA A 66 5.94 -13.57 6.96
C ALA A 66 6.70 -13.21 5.66
N ILE A 67 7.69 -14.02 5.27
CA ILE A 67 8.46 -13.78 4.04
C ILE A 67 7.57 -13.92 2.80
N ASN A 68 6.77 -14.98 2.73
CA ASN A 68 5.90 -15.24 1.60
C ASN A 68 4.86 -14.12 1.41
N LEU A 69 4.25 -13.63 2.49
CA LEU A 69 3.32 -12.51 2.43
C LEU A 69 4.00 -11.21 2.00
N ALA A 70 5.24 -10.96 2.44
CA ALA A 70 5.99 -9.77 2.03
C ALA A 70 6.24 -9.82 0.51
N LEU A 71 6.74 -10.95 0.01
CA LEU A 71 7.04 -11.14 -1.41
C LEU A 71 5.78 -11.12 -2.27
N MET A 72 4.72 -11.83 -1.87
CA MET A 72 3.47 -11.89 -2.63
C MET A 72 2.74 -10.55 -2.63
N GLY A 73 2.77 -9.82 -1.51
CA GLY A 73 2.18 -8.49 -1.43
C GLY A 73 2.91 -7.48 -2.32
N SER A 74 4.24 -7.47 -2.26
CA SER A 74 5.06 -6.66 -3.17
C SER A 74 4.86 -7.04 -4.64
N LEU A 75 4.79 -8.33 -4.94
CA LEU A 75 4.54 -8.82 -6.30
C LEU A 75 3.17 -8.37 -6.81
N SER A 76 2.12 -8.41 -5.98
CA SER A 76 0.78 -7.93 -6.36
C SER A 76 0.81 -6.45 -6.77
N ILE A 77 1.52 -5.60 -6.02
CA ILE A 77 1.69 -4.17 -6.38
C ILE A 77 2.49 -4.03 -7.68
N ILE A 78 3.56 -4.81 -7.86
CA ILE A 78 4.34 -4.81 -9.12
C ILE A 78 3.46 -5.21 -10.31
N VAL A 79 2.61 -6.23 -10.15
CA VAL A 79 1.65 -6.66 -11.17
C VAL A 79 0.71 -5.50 -11.53
N ALA A 80 0.20 -4.75 -10.54
CA ALA A 80 -0.61 -3.56 -10.80
C ALA A 80 0.12 -2.55 -11.70
N HIS A 81 1.35 -2.19 -11.34
CA HIS A 81 2.16 -1.23 -12.10
C HIS A 81 2.53 -1.73 -13.50
N HIS A 82 2.84 -3.02 -13.66
CA HIS A 82 3.18 -3.58 -14.95
C HIS A 82 1.96 -3.70 -15.87
N MET A 83 0.82 -4.14 -15.35
CA MET A 83 -0.38 -4.40 -16.17
C MET A 83 -0.98 -3.13 -16.79
N TYR A 84 -0.93 -1.99 -16.10
CA TYR A 84 -1.50 -0.76 -16.67
C TYR A 84 -0.62 -0.16 -17.77
N ALA A 85 0.70 -0.19 -17.58
CA ALA A 85 1.66 0.40 -18.51
C ALA A 85 2.03 -0.55 -19.66
N MET A 86 1.83 -1.86 -19.48
CA MET A 86 2.05 -2.89 -20.51
C MET A 86 0.81 -3.81 -20.61
N PRO A 87 -0.34 -3.31 -21.11
CA PRO A 87 -1.60 -4.06 -21.12
C PRO A 87 -1.45 -5.43 -21.80
N PRO A 88 -1.54 -6.54 -21.05
CA PRO A 88 -1.18 -7.86 -21.57
C PRO A 88 -2.29 -8.50 -22.41
N TYR A 89 -3.53 -8.04 -22.24
CA TYR A 89 -4.70 -8.61 -22.91
C TYR A 89 -5.20 -7.73 -24.07
N PRO A 90 -5.76 -8.35 -25.15
CA PRO A 90 -6.41 -7.61 -26.22
C PRO A 90 -7.55 -6.72 -25.70
N TYR A 91 -7.65 -5.49 -26.23
CA TYR A 91 -8.68 -4.50 -25.91
C TYR A 91 -8.76 -4.01 -24.45
N LEU A 92 -7.93 -4.55 -23.55
CA LEU A 92 -7.87 -4.13 -22.15
C LEU A 92 -7.48 -2.65 -22.01
N ALA A 93 -6.54 -2.17 -22.83
CA ALA A 93 -5.98 -0.82 -22.73
C ALA A 93 -7.02 0.29 -22.88
N THR A 94 -8.04 0.07 -23.72
CA THR A 94 -9.13 1.02 -23.99
C THR A 94 -10.38 0.78 -23.17
N ASP A 95 -10.37 -0.27 -22.34
CA ASP A 95 -11.33 -0.48 -21.27
C ASP A 95 -10.77 0.12 -19.98
N TYR A 96 -10.94 1.44 -19.85
CA TYR A 96 -10.41 2.20 -18.72
C TYR A 96 -10.99 1.75 -17.38
N GLY A 97 -12.24 1.26 -17.38
CA GLY A 97 -12.89 0.73 -16.19
C GLY A 97 -12.20 -0.51 -15.66
N THR A 98 -11.88 -1.46 -16.56
CA THR A 98 -11.13 -2.66 -16.18
C THR A 98 -9.69 -2.32 -15.76
N GLN A 99 -9.01 -1.39 -16.44
CA GLN A 99 -7.66 -0.94 -16.06
C GLN A 99 -7.63 -0.33 -14.65
N LEU A 100 -8.53 0.62 -14.36
CA LEU A 100 -8.64 1.25 -13.04
C LEU A 100 -8.95 0.22 -11.95
N SER A 101 -9.84 -0.73 -12.25
CA SER A 101 -10.24 -1.78 -11.32
C SER A 101 -9.08 -2.74 -11.01
N LEU A 102 -8.38 -3.24 -12.03
CA LEU A 102 -7.28 -4.19 -11.84
C LEU A 102 -6.11 -3.56 -11.09
N PHE A 103 -5.75 -2.32 -11.42
CA PHE A 103 -4.71 -1.58 -10.71
C PHE A 103 -5.08 -1.42 -9.23
N THR A 104 -6.25 -0.85 -8.96
CA THR A 104 -6.74 -0.59 -7.59
C THR A 104 -6.85 -1.89 -6.79
N HIS A 105 -7.37 -2.96 -7.39
CA HIS A 105 -7.54 -4.26 -6.76
C HIS A 105 -6.21 -4.85 -6.31
N HIS A 106 -5.24 -4.97 -7.22
CA HIS A 106 -3.93 -5.56 -6.90
C HIS A 106 -3.13 -4.71 -5.91
N VAL A 107 -3.26 -3.37 -5.99
CA VAL A 107 -2.67 -2.47 -4.99
C VAL A 107 -3.21 -2.76 -3.59
N TRP A 108 -4.53 -2.87 -3.41
CA TRP A 108 -5.14 -3.21 -2.12
C TRP A 108 -4.71 -4.59 -1.62
N ILE A 109 -4.81 -5.62 -2.45
CA ILE A 109 -4.38 -6.98 -2.09
C ILE A 109 -2.93 -6.96 -1.63
N GLY A 110 -2.05 -6.28 -2.37
CA GLY A 110 -0.64 -6.17 -2.02
C GLY A 110 -0.39 -5.52 -0.66
N GLY A 111 -1.07 -4.41 -0.36
CA GLY A 111 -0.97 -3.76 0.96
C GLY A 111 -1.42 -4.63 2.12
N PHE A 112 -2.55 -5.34 1.97
CA PHE A 112 -3.04 -6.26 3.01
C PHE A 112 -2.05 -7.39 3.28
N LEU A 113 -1.48 -7.98 2.24
CA LEU A 113 -0.46 -9.03 2.37
C LEU A 113 0.81 -8.50 3.04
N ILE A 114 1.30 -7.31 2.67
CA ILE A 114 2.47 -6.67 3.30
C ILE A 114 2.24 -6.40 4.80
N VAL A 115 1.06 -5.90 5.18
CA VAL A 115 0.73 -5.72 6.62
C VAL A 115 0.66 -7.08 7.33
N GLY A 116 0.11 -8.10 6.66
CA GLY A 116 0.13 -9.49 7.14
C GLY A 116 1.55 -10.02 7.36
N ALA A 117 2.51 -9.66 6.50
CA ALA A 117 3.91 -10.01 6.69
C ALA A 117 4.48 -9.45 8.00
N GLY A 118 4.23 -8.15 8.28
CA GLY A 118 4.60 -7.52 9.55
C GLY A 118 3.93 -8.19 10.76
N ALA A 119 2.68 -8.60 10.63
CA ALA A 119 1.96 -9.34 11.67
C ALA A 119 2.61 -10.69 11.96
N HIS A 120 2.87 -11.51 10.93
CA HIS A 120 3.45 -12.83 11.09
C HIS A 120 4.91 -12.79 11.53
N ALA A 121 5.68 -11.78 11.12
CA ALA A 121 7.03 -11.54 11.64
C ALA A 121 6.99 -11.24 13.14
N ALA A 122 6.04 -10.45 13.62
CA ALA A 122 5.89 -10.20 15.05
C ALA A 122 5.39 -11.42 15.82
N ILE A 123 4.49 -12.22 15.25
CA ILE A 123 4.05 -13.49 15.86
C ILE A 123 5.24 -14.44 16.00
N TYR A 124 6.08 -14.57 14.96
CA TYR A 124 7.33 -15.31 15.02
C TYR A 124 8.22 -14.82 16.17
N MET A 125 8.43 -13.50 16.27
CA MET A 125 9.25 -12.90 17.34
C MET A 125 8.74 -13.24 18.74
N VAL A 126 7.43 -13.35 18.94
CA VAL A 126 6.87 -13.68 20.26
C VAL A 126 6.93 -15.18 20.54
N ARG A 127 6.52 -16.02 19.59
CA ARG A 127 6.27 -17.45 19.84
C ARG A 127 7.44 -18.37 19.52
N ASP A 128 8.13 -18.10 18.42
CA ASP A 128 9.03 -19.08 17.79
C ASP A 128 10.49 -18.63 17.84
N TYR A 129 10.76 -17.36 18.10
CA TYR A 129 12.12 -16.84 18.24
C TYR A 129 12.80 -17.37 19.51
N ASP A 130 13.94 -18.03 19.31
CA ASP A 130 14.80 -18.56 20.36
C ASP A 130 16.14 -17.79 20.38
N PRO A 131 16.43 -17.00 21.43
CA PRO A 131 17.71 -16.29 21.55
C PRO A 131 18.93 -17.22 21.57
N ALA A 132 18.81 -18.44 22.11
CA ALA A 132 19.94 -19.36 22.22
C ALA A 132 20.42 -19.85 20.83
N LYS A 133 19.51 -19.91 19.86
CA LYS A 133 19.80 -20.27 18.47
C LYS A 133 20.25 -19.09 17.62
N ASN A 134 20.08 -17.87 18.13
CA ASN A 134 20.37 -16.63 17.41
C ASN A 134 21.37 -15.79 18.21
N VAL A 135 22.63 -16.21 18.23
CA VAL A 135 23.70 -15.50 18.93
C VAL A 135 24.63 -14.85 17.91
N ASN A 136 24.69 -13.51 17.92
CA ASN A 136 25.55 -12.70 17.06
C ASN A 136 25.39 -12.94 15.54
N ASN A 137 24.27 -13.54 15.11
CA ASN A 137 23.85 -13.59 13.71
C ASN A 137 23.13 -12.29 13.31
N LEU A 138 22.71 -12.19 12.05
CA LEU A 138 22.04 -10.99 11.53
C LEU A 138 20.81 -10.58 12.36
N LEU A 139 19.95 -11.54 12.73
CA LEU A 139 18.71 -11.26 13.46
C LEU A 139 18.99 -10.69 14.86
N ASP A 140 19.88 -11.32 15.62
CA ASP A 140 20.32 -10.81 16.92
C ASP A 140 20.93 -9.41 16.82
N ARG A 141 21.81 -9.21 15.83
CA ARG A 141 22.45 -7.91 15.62
C ARG A 141 21.42 -6.83 15.41
N VAL A 142 20.44 -7.03 14.51
CA VAL A 142 19.34 -6.09 14.27
C VAL A 142 18.57 -5.75 15.55
N ILE A 143 18.27 -6.74 16.39
CA ILE A 143 17.57 -6.52 17.67
C ILE A 143 18.41 -5.65 18.62
N ARG A 144 19.74 -5.85 18.67
CA ARG A 144 20.64 -5.10 19.56
C ARG A 144 20.77 -3.61 19.24
N HIS A 145 20.53 -3.19 18.00
CA HIS A 145 20.54 -1.77 17.61
C HIS A 145 19.17 -1.29 17.10
N ARG A 146 18.08 -1.95 17.51
CA ARG A 146 16.71 -1.59 17.13
C ARG A 146 16.33 -0.14 17.44
N ASP A 147 16.86 0.43 18.52
CA ASP A 147 16.62 1.83 18.88
C ASP A 147 17.18 2.77 17.81
N ALA A 148 18.37 2.47 17.28
CA ALA A 148 18.97 3.25 16.20
C ALA A 148 18.17 3.11 14.91
N ILE A 149 17.76 1.90 14.52
CA ILE A 149 16.94 1.69 13.32
C ILE A 149 15.64 2.52 13.40
N ILE A 150 14.92 2.40 14.52
CA ILE A 150 13.64 3.10 14.69
C ILE A 150 13.81 4.61 14.83
N SER A 151 14.86 5.11 15.48
CA SER A 151 15.09 6.56 15.60
C SER A 151 15.44 7.21 14.25
N HIS A 152 16.27 6.55 13.44
CA HIS A 152 16.59 7.05 12.10
C HIS A 152 15.37 7.00 11.18
N LEU A 153 14.61 5.91 11.20
CA LEU A 153 13.39 5.81 10.40
C LEU A 153 12.32 6.83 10.86
N ASN A 154 12.22 7.09 12.17
CA ASN A 154 11.37 8.16 12.69
C ASN A 154 11.79 9.54 12.14
N TRP A 155 13.08 9.86 12.16
CA TRP A 155 13.62 11.08 11.58
C TRP A 155 13.30 11.19 10.08
N VAL A 156 13.52 10.13 9.31
CA VAL A 156 13.19 10.09 7.87
C VAL A 156 11.70 10.35 7.65
N CYS A 157 10.81 9.73 8.43
CA CYS A 157 9.37 9.95 8.32
C CYS A 157 8.99 11.42 8.59
N ILE A 158 9.56 12.05 9.62
CA ILE A 158 9.31 13.46 9.93
C ILE A 158 9.83 14.35 8.79
N TRP A 159 11.05 14.08 8.32
CA TRP A 159 11.67 14.82 7.22
C TRP A 159 10.81 14.70 5.95
N LEU A 160 10.44 13.48 5.56
CA LEU A 160 9.58 13.23 4.39
C LEU A 160 8.23 13.93 4.54
N GLY A 161 7.59 13.89 5.71
CA GLY A 161 6.32 14.58 5.96
C GLY A 161 6.41 16.09 5.72
N PHE A 162 7.42 16.75 6.29
CA PHE A 162 7.63 18.19 6.09
C PHE A 162 7.98 18.56 4.64
N HIS A 163 8.83 17.77 3.97
CA HIS A 163 9.34 18.07 2.63
C HIS A 163 8.49 17.46 1.50
N SER A 164 7.32 16.90 1.82
CA SER A 164 6.33 16.46 0.84
C SER A 164 4.99 17.15 1.09
N PHE A 165 4.28 16.78 2.16
CA PHE A 165 2.97 17.35 2.51
C PHE A 165 3.07 18.85 2.85
N GLY A 166 4.16 19.29 3.47
CA GLY A 166 4.41 20.71 3.70
C GLY A 166 4.44 21.54 2.42
N LEU A 167 4.89 20.97 1.29
CA LEU A 167 4.88 21.66 -0.01
C LEU A 167 3.46 21.91 -0.53
N TYR A 168 2.53 20.98 -0.28
CA TYR A 168 1.13 21.14 -0.65
C TYR A 168 0.48 22.28 0.14
N VAL A 169 0.67 22.32 1.46
CA VAL A 169 0.11 23.38 2.32
C VAL A 169 0.75 24.73 2.03
N HIS A 170 2.05 24.77 1.74
CA HIS A 170 2.73 25.97 1.21
C HIS A 170 2.05 26.46 -0.07
N ASN A 171 1.82 25.56 -1.03
CA ASN A 171 1.16 25.89 -2.29
C ASN A 171 -0.28 26.36 -2.11
N ASP A 172 -1.07 25.74 -1.22
CA ASP A 172 -2.42 26.22 -0.88
C ASP A 172 -2.36 27.66 -0.34
N THR A 173 -1.42 27.92 0.56
CA THR A 173 -1.24 29.25 1.17
C THR A 173 -0.82 30.29 0.14
N MET A 174 0.19 30.00 -0.68
CA MET A 174 0.66 30.93 -1.71
C MET A 174 -0.42 31.19 -2.77
N ARG A 175 -1.17 30.17 -3.18
CA ARG A 175 -2.30 30.32 -4.10
C ARG A 175 -3.40 31.20 -3.50
N ALA A 176 -3.76 30.97 -2.23
CA ALA A 176 -4.78 31.77 -1.54
C ALA A 176 -4.37 33.23 -1.33
N LEU A 177 -3.07 33.49 -1.13
CA LEU A 177 -2.51 34.84 -1.04
C LEU A 177 -2.34 35.54 -2.40
N GLY A 178 -2.75 34.92 -3.51
CA GLY A 178 -2.60 35.48 -4.85
C GLY A 178 -1.14 35.54 -5.32
N ARG A 179 -0.29 34.62 -4.83
CA ARG A 179 1.16 34.55 -5.14
C ARG A 179 1.54 33.28 -5.92
N PRO A 180 1.00 33.06 -7.13
CA PRO A 180 1.29 31.85 -7.91
C PRO A 180 2.77 31.71 -8.30
N GLN A 181 3.52 32.81 -8.40
CA GLN A 181 4.95 32.81 -8.69
C GLN A 181 5.82 32.22 -7.55
N ASP A 182 5.27 32.11 -6.34
CA ASP A 182 5.98 31.58 -5.16
C ASP A 182 5.59 30.11 -4.87
N MET A 183 4.84 29.49 -5.78
CA MET A 183 4.41 28.10 -5.67
C MET A 183 5.47 27.14 -6.22
N PHE A 184 5.51 25.93 -5.65
CA PHE A 184 6.16 24.78 -6.27
C PHE A 184 5.29 24.26 -7.40
N SER A 185 5.65 24.57 -8.65
CA SER A 185 4.90 24.21 -9.86
C SER A 185 5.82 24.21 -11.08
N ASP A 186 5.33 23.68 -12.20
CA ASP A 186 6.07 23.72 -13.47
C ASP A 186 6.26 25.13 -14.05
N THR A 187 5.45 26.10 -13.61
CA THR A 187 5.46 27.49 -14.11
C THR A 187 6.14 28.49 -13.17
N ALA A 188 6.56 28.05 -11.99
CA ALA A 188 7.17 28.89 -10.96
C ALA A 188 8.42 28.19 -10.39
N ILE A 189 8.41 27.80 -9.11
CA ILE A 189 9.53 27.09 -8.49
C ILE A 189 9.45 25.61 -8.85
N GLN A 190 10.23 25.18 -9.83
CA GLN A 190 10.14 23.83 -10.35
C GLN A 190 10.86 22.81 -9.45
N LEU A 191 10.23 21.66 -9.22
CA LEU A 191 10.86 20.48 -8.61
C LEU A 191 10.75 19.32 -9.59
N GLN A 192 11.63 19.30 -10.58
CA GLN A 192 11.58 18.30 -11.65
C GLN A 192 12.08 16.92 -11.17
N PRO A 193 11.38 15.82 -11.48
CA PRO A 193 11.83 14.46 -11.19
C PRO A 193 12.89 13.99 -12.20
N VAL A 194 14.05 14.67 -12.21
CA VAL A 194 15.09 14.51 -13.23
C VAL A 194 15.60 13.07 -13.39
N PHE A 195 15.69 12.31 -12.30
CA PHE A 195 16.11 10.91 -12.35
C PHE A 195 15.08 10.01 -13.05
N ALA A 196 13.79 10.26 -12.81
CA ALA A 196 12.72 9.51 -13.47
C ALA A 196 12.64 9.86 -14.96
N GLN A 197 12.75 11.14 -15.31
CA GLN A 197 12.82 11.60 -16.70
C GLN A 197 14.05 11.04 -17.44
N TRP A 198 15.19 10.94 -16.76
CA TRP A 198 16.39 10.31 -17.30
C TRP A 198 16.18 8.82 -17.58
N LEU A 199 15.57 8.07 -16.66
CA LEU A 199 15.22 6.66 -16.88
C LEU A 199 14.20 6.49 -18.01
N GLN A 200 13.20 7.36 -18.11
CA GLN A 200 12.25 7.37 -19.24
C GLN A 200 12.97 7.51 -20.57
N LYS A 201 13.92 8.45 -20.68
CA LYS A 201 14.72 8.64 -21.90
C LYS A 201 15.57 7.42 -22.25
N ILE A 202 16.19 6.78 -21.26
CA ILE A 202 16.95 5.53 -21.48
C ILE A 202 16.04 4.43 -22.03
N HIS A 203 14.88 4.22 -21.43
CA HIS A 203 13.96 3.16 -21.85
C HIS A 203 13.29 3.46 -23.20
N ALA A 204 12.94 4.72 -23.47
CA ALA A 204 12.39 5.14 -24.76
C ALA A 204 13.40 4.95 -25.90
N ALA A 205 14.70 5.18 -25.64
CA ALA A 205 15.78 5.01 -26.62
C ALA A 205 16.41 3.60 -26.63
N ALA A 206 15.85 2.63 -25.91
CA ALA A 206 16.46 1.32 -25.76
C ALA A 206 16.41 0.48 -27.06
N ALA A 207 15.27 0.52 -27.76
CA ALA A 207 15.06 -0.23 -29.00
C ALA A 207 16.06 0.19 -30.09
N GLY A 208 16.77 -0.78 -30.68
CA GLY A 208 17.82 -0.52 -31.67
C GLY A 208 19.14 -0.02 -31.08
N ASN A 209 19.25 0.17 -29.76
CA ASN A 209 20.49 0.62 -29.09
C ASN A 209 20.89 -0.35 -27.97
N THR A 210 20.48 -0.11 -26.73
CA THR A 210 20.78 -1.01 -25.60
C THR A 210 19.97 -2.30 -25.62
N ALA A 211 18.89 -2.33 -26.42
CA ALA A 211 18.17 -3.53 -26.84
C ALA A 211 18.15 -3.58 -28.39
N PRO A 212 19.26 -4.00 -29.04
CA PRO A 212 19.41 -3.92 -30.51
C PRO A 212 18.33 -4.66 -31.29
N TRP A 213 17.81 -5.74 -30.72
CA TRP A 213 16.84 -6.63 -31.36
C TRP A 213 15.38 -6.31 -31.00
N ALA A 214 15.14 -5.32 -30.14
CA ALA A 214 13.80 -4.84 -29.84
C ALA A 214 13.38 -3.83 -30.92
N SER A 215 12.16 -3.96 -31.42
CA SER A 215 11.59 -3.07 -32.45
C SER A 215 10.89 -1.83 -31.88
N ALA A 216 10.54 -1.85 -30.60
CA ALA A 216 9.82 -0.80 -29.89
C ALA A 216 10.24 -0.78 -28.40
N PRO A 217 10.01 0.33 -27.66
CA PRO A 217 10.24 0.36 -26.22
C PRO A 217 9.35 -0.67 -25.51
N ALA A 218 9.77 -1.11 -24.32
CA ALA A 218 9.00 -2.07 -23.51
C ALA A 218 7.59 -1.56 -23.15
N SER A 219 7.44 -0.23 -23.03
CA SER A 219 6.15 0.44 -22.83
C SER A 219 6.17 1.83 -23.47
N TYR A 220 5.07 2.20 -24.11
CA TYR A 220 4.84 3.55 -24.62
C TYR A 220 4.68 4.60 -23.51
N ALA A 221 4.53 4.19 -22.25
CA ALA A 221 4.53 5.10 -21.10
C ALA A 221 5.88 5.80 -20.90
N PHE A 222 6.98 5.19 -21.34
CA PHE A 222 8.33 5.78 -21.24
C PHE A 222 8.61 6.84 -22.32
N GLY A 223 7.91 6.78 -23.45
CA GLY A 223 8.15 7.62 -24.62
C GLY A 223 7.66 6.94 -25.91
N GLY A 224 7.66 7.70 -27.01
CA GLY A 224 7.19 7.24 -28.32
C GLY A 224 5.84 7.84 -28.72
N ASP A 225 5.17 7.21 -29.68
CA ASP A 225 3.92 7.71 -30.25
C ASP A 225 2.69 7.33 -29.40
N VAL A 226 1.59 8.05 -29.62
CA VAL A 226 0.27 7.71 -29.06
C VAL A 226 -0.25 6.47 -29.78
N VAL A 227 -0.59 5.42 -29.03
CA VAL A 227 -1.26 4.23 -29.57
C VAL A 227 -2.75 4.36 -29.33
N ALA A 228 -3.53 4.35 -30.41
CA ALA A 228 -4.98 4.48 -30.36
C ALA A 228 -5.69 3.21 -30.85
N VAL A 229 -6.81 2.84 -30.23
CA VAL A 229 -7.70 1.76 -30.66
C VAL A 229 -9.15 2.23 -30.53
N GLY A 230 -9.93 2.13 -31.60
CA GLY A 230 -11.36 2.50 -31.58
C GLY A 230 -11.62 3.96 -31.18
N GLY A 231 -10.73 4.89 -31.56
CA GLY A 231 -10.84 6.32 -31.21
C GLY A 231 -10.48 6.66 -29.76
N LYS A 232 -9.97 5.69 -28.98
CA LYS A 232 -9.49 5.88 -27.61
C LYS A 232 -7.98 5.67 -27.51
N VAL A 233 -7.33 6.38 -26.60
CA VAL A 233 -5.91 6.19 -26.28
C VAL A 233 -5.73 4.86 -25.55
N ALA A 234 -5.02 3.91 -26.17
CA ALA A 234 -4.61 2.69 -25.49
C ALA A 234 -3.43 2.94 -24.55
N MET A 235 -2.41 3.69 -25.02
CA MET A 235 -1.29 4.16 -24.20
C MET A 235 -0.61 5.34 -24.90
N MET A 236 0.00 6.22 -24.12
CA MET A 236 0.85 7.31 -24.60
C MET A 236 1.93 7.63 -23.57
N PRO A 237 2.96 8.43 -23.93
CA PRO A 237 4.00 8.84 -22.99
C PRO A 237 3.41 9.53 -21.77
N ILE A 238 3.80 9.09 -20.58
CA ILE A 238 3.35 9.69 -19.32
C ILE A 238 4.41 10.69 -18.88
N THR A 239 4.15 11.98 -19.13
CA THR A 239 5.07 13.05 -18.73
C THR A 239 5.12 13.19 -17.20
N LEU A 240 6.30 13.46 -16.66
CA LEU A 240 6.53 13.62 -15.22
C LEU A 240 7.02 15.05 -14.94
N GLY A 241 6.22 15.83 -14.21
CA GLY A 241 6.54 17.20 -13.82
C GLY A 241 6.63 17.39 -12.30
N THR A 242 6.48 18.63 -11.85
CA THR A 242 6.55 19.00 -10.43
C THR A 242 5.43 18.34 -9.61
N ALA A 243 4.22 18.23 -10.18
CA ALA A 243 3.10 17.53 -9.52
C ALA A 243 3.42 16.05 -9.26
N ASP A 244 4.06 15.38 -10.23
CA ASP A 244 4.50 13.99 -10.10
C ASP A 244 5.60 13.87 -9.03
N PHE A 245 6.57 14.79 -9.01
CA PHE A 245 7.60 14.82 -7.96
C PHE A 245 6.98 14.89 -6.55
N MET A 246 6.01 15.80 -6.35
CA MET A 246 5.35 16.00 -5.07
C MET A 246 4.62 14.74 -4.60
N VAL A 247 3.80 14.14 -5.46
CA VAL A 247 3.00 12.95 -5.08
C VAL A 247 3.86 11.71 -4.85
N HIS A 248 4.96 11.55 -5.60
CA HIS A 248 5.90 10.44 -5.35
C HIS A 248 6.59 10.55 -3.99
N HIS A 249 6.87 11.77 -3.50
CA HIS A 249 7.40 11.95 -2.14
C HIS A 249 6.33 11.72 -1.06
N ILE A 250 5.03 11.94 -1.36
CA ILE A 250 3.94 11.51 -0.48
C ILE A 250 3.84 9.98 -0.43
N HIS A 251 4.01 9.27 -1.55
CA HIS A 251 4.09 7.80 -1.54
C HIS A 251 5.26 7.32 -0.69
N ALA A 252 6.45 7.90 -0.88
CA ALA A 252 7.61 7.59 -0.06
C ALA A 252 7.31 7.82 1.43
N PHE A 253 6.78 8.99 1.80
CA PHE A 253 6.40 9.32 3.17
C PHE A 253 5.46 8.28 3.79
N THR A 254 4.34 8.00 3.13
CA THR A 254 3.30 7.10 3.67
C THR A 254 3.76 5.64 3.75
N ILE A 255 4.58 5.17 2.81
CA ILE A 255 5.23 3.85 2.87
C ILE A 255 6.20 3.79 4.05
N HIS A 256 7.08 4.79 4.22
CA HIS A 256 8.05 4.81 5.31
C HIS A 256 7.38 4.83 6.69
N VAL A 257 6.26 5.55 6.85
CA VAL A 257 5.50 5.52 8.12
C VAL A 257 4.85 4.16 8.34
N THR A 258 4.31 3.52 7.30
CA THR A 258 3.77 2.15 7.41
C THR A 258 4.87 1.17 7.85
N VAL A 259 6.05 1.25 7.24
CA VAL A 259 7.22 0.45 7.62
C VAL A 259 7.66 0.77 9.05
N LEU A 260 7.70 2.04 9.47
CA LEU A 260 8.05 2.44 10.83
C LEU A 260 7.17 1.75 11.86
N ILE A 261 5.85 1.76 11.64
CA ILE A 261 4.88 1.16 12.56
C ILE A 261 5.07 -0.35 12.63
N LEU A 262 5.11 -1.03 11.48
CA LEU A 262 5.22 -2.49 11.43
C LEU A 262 6.57 -2.98 11.95
N LEU A 263 7.67 -2.37 11.52
CA LEU A 263 9.02 -2.73 11.94
C LEU A 263 9.22 -2.48 13.45
N LYS A 264 8.70 -1.37 13.98
CA LYS A 264 8.69 -1.14 15.43
C LYS A 264 7.89 -2.22 16.15
N GLY A 265 6.75 -2.63 15.60
CA GLY A 265 5.93 -3.73 16.13
C GLY A 265 6.71 -5.04 16.23
N VAL A 266 7.49 -5.39 15.20
CA VAL A 266 8.33 -6.60 15.16
C VAL A 266 9.51 -6.50 16.13
N LEU A 267 10.30 -5.43 16.06
CA LEU A 267 11.54 -5.29 16.84
C LEU A 267 11.32 -5.12 18.34
N PHE A 268 10.16 -4.58 18.74
CA PHE A 268 9.77 -4.36 20.14
C PHE A 268 8.67 -5.30 20.62
N ALA A 269 8.42 -6.41 19.90
CA ALA A 269 7.43 -7.40 20.26
C ALA A 269 7.78 -8.12 21.57
N ARG A 270 9.06 -8.50 21.74
CA ARG A 270 9.53 -9.29 22.90
C ARG A 270 9.79 -8.45 24.15
N SER A 271 10.28 -7.23 23.96
CA SER A 271 10.67 -6.35 25.07
C SER A 271 10.80 -4.92 24.60
N SER A 272 10.73 -4.00 25.55
CA SER A 272 11.01 -2.58 25.38
C SER A 272 11.57 -2.01 26.67
N ARG A 273 12.10 -0.78 26.66
CA ARG A 273 12.52 -0.12 27.91
C ARG A 273 11.38 0.08 28.90
N LEU A 274 10.14 0.20 28.41
CA LEU A 274 8.94 0.42 29.23
C LEU A 274 8.36 -0.88 29.82
N ILE A 275 8.33 -1.94 29.02
CA ILE A 275 7.82 -3.27 29.38
C ILE A 275 8.90 -4.29 28.99
N PRO A 276 9.76 -4.70 29.95
CA PRO A 276 10.87 -5.62 29.69
C PRO A 276 10.42 -7.04 29.34
N ASP A 277 9.35 -7.52 29.95
CA ASP A 277 8.78 -8.87 29.89
C ASP A 277 7.60 -8.99 28.89
N LYS A 278 7.56 -8.12 27.89
CA LYS A 278 6.42 -8.04 26.94
C LYS A 278 6.13 -9.37 26.23
N ALA A 279 7.15 -10.20 25.99
CA ALA A 279 6.98 -11.52 25.39
C ALA A 279 6.01 -12.42 26.18
N GLU A 280 6.02 -12.31 27.52
CA GLU A 280 5.15 -13.11 28.41
C GLU A 280 3.67 -12.68 28.32
N LEU A 281 3.41 -11.42 27.99
CA LEU A 281 2.06 -10.92 27.71
C LEU A 281 1.52 -11.43 26.35
N GLY A 282 2.39 -11.95 25.50
CA GLY A 282 2.07 -12.52 24.20
C GLY A 282 1.93 -11.49 23.07
N PHE A 283 1.47 -11.95 21.91
CA PHE A 283 1.37 -11.12 20.71
C PHE A 283 0.18 -10.14 20.76
N ARG A 284 -0.94 -10.59 21.35
CA ARG A 284 -2.24 -9.92 21.30
C ARG A 284 -2.80 -9.71 22.70
N PHE A 285 -2.55 -8.53 23.25
CA PHE A 285 -3.05 -8.08 24.55
C PHE A 285 -3.28 -6.56 24.49
N PRO A 286 -4.24 -5.99 25.25
CA PRO A 286 -4.68 -4.62 25.04
C PRO A 286 -3.75 -3.53 25.61
N CYS A 287 -3.13 -3.82 26.76
CA CYS A 287 -2.22 -2.97 27.53
C CYS A 287 -1.62 -3.78 28.70
N ASP A 288 -0.67 -3.19 29.42
CA ASP A 288 -0.16 -3.62 30.73
C ASP A 288 -0.61 -2.64 31.84
N GLY A 289 -1.92 -2.36 31.85
CA GLY A 289 -2.56 -1.46 32.82
C GLY A 289 -2.28 0.05 32.63
N PRO A 290 -2.86 0.90 33.49
CA PRO A 290 -2.73 2.37 33.42
C PRO A 290 -1.43 2.90 34.04
N GLY A 291 -0.62 2.04 34.67
CA GLY A 291 0.66 2.44 35.26
C GLY A 291 1.67 2.95 34.22
N ARG A 292 2.80 3.49 34.69
CA ARG A 292 3.89 4.03 33.85
C ARG A 292 3.44 5.13 32.87
N GLY A 293 2.40 5.89 33.22
CA GLY A 293 1.80 6.92 32.36
C GLY A 293 0.79 6.40 31.33
N GLY A 294 0.50 5.09 31.33
CA GLY A 294 -0.42 4.43 30.40
C GLY A 294 0.32 3.58 29.36
N THR A 295 -0.06 2.30 29.26
CA THR A 295 0.59 1.31 28.38
C THR A 295 -0.34 0.80 27.26
N CYS A 296 -1.29 1.63 26.85
CA CYS A 296 -2.20 1.30 25.76
C CYS A 296 -1.43 1.00 24.46
N GLN A 297 -1.89 -0.01 23.71
CA GLN A 297 -1.42 -0.29 22.34
C GLN A 297 0.08 -0.62 22.20
N VAL A 298 0.67 -1.17 23.26
CA VAL A 298 2.07 -1.60 23.27
C VAL A 298 2.28 -2.98 22.61
N SER A 299 1.24 -3.78 22.42
CA SER A 299 1.34 -5.11 21.81
C SER A 299 1.71 -5.02 20.32
N ALA A 300 2.32 -6.07 19.78
CA ALA A 300 2.62 -6.08 18.35
C ALA A 300 1.36 -6.21 17.49
N TRP A 301 0.29 -6.84 18.00
CA TRP A 301 -1.03 -6.82 17.36
C TRP A 301 -1.55 -5.38 17.19
N ASP A 302 -1.33 -4.51 18.18
CA ASP A 302 -1.74 -3.11 18.08
C ASP A 302 -0.91 -2.33 17.06
N HIS A 303 0.36 -2.71 16.82
CA HIS A 303 1.14 -2.13 15.73
C HIS A 303 0.61 -2.57 14.36
N VAL A 304 0.10 -3.80 14.22
CA VAL A 304 -0.62 -4.24 13.01
C VAL A 304 -1.91 -3.45 12.83
N PHE A 305 -2.68 -3.26 13.91
CA PHE A 305 -3.88 -2.42 13.91
C PHE A 305 -3.58 -1.00 13.42
N LEU A 306 -2.53 -0.33 13.92
CA LEU A 306 -2.11 1.00 13.46
C LEU A 306 -1.57 0.98 12.02
N GLY A 307 -0.82 -0.07 11.67
CA GLY A 307 -0.25 -0.26 10.33
C GLY A 307 -1.32 -0.38 9.25
N LEU A 308 -2.49 -0.96 9.56
CA LEU A 308 -3.63 -1.02 8.64
C LEU A 308 -4.16 0.36 8.24
N PHE A 309 -4.24 1.32 9.17
CA PHE A 309 -4.67 2.68 8.83
C PHE A 309 -3.66 3.40 7.94
N TRP A 310 -2.37 3.21 8.19
CA TRP A 310 -1.31 3.82 7.38
C TRP A 310 -1.16 3.17 6.01
N MET A 311 -1.35 1.85 5.92
CA MET A 311 -1.49 1.15 4.65
C MET A 311 -2.71 1.70 3.88
N TYR A 312 -3.86 1.85 4.53
CA TYR A 312 -5.05 2.46 3.91
C TYR A 312 -4.78 3.88 3.40
N ASN A 313 -4.13 4.72 4.20
CA ASN A 313 -3.77 6.07 3.81
C ASN A 313 -2.81 6.06 2.61
N SER A 314 -1.74 5.26 2.68
CA SER A 314 -0.74 5.14 1.63
C SER A 314 -1.35 4.71 0.30
N LEU A 315 -2.12 3.62 0.31
CA LEU A 315 -2.69 3.04 -0.90
C LEU A 315 -3.79 3.91 -1.48
N SER A 316 -4.59 4.59 -0.66
CA SER A 316 -5.62 5.52 -1.13
C SER A 316 -5.00 6.65 -1.95
N ILE A 317 -3.87 7.21 -1.51
CA ILE A 317 -3.16 8.25 -2.28
C ILE A 317 -2.58 7.67 -3.58
N VAL A 318 -1.99 6.47 -3.55
CA VAL A 318 -1.46 5.81 -4.77
C VAL A 318 -2.55 5.62 -5.83
N ILE A 319 -3.74 5.15 -5.44
CA ILE A 319 -4.83 4.92 -6.39
C ILE A 319 -5.53 6.22 -6.82
N PHE A 320 -5.58 7.24 -5.97
CA PHE A 320 -6.04 8.58 -6.36
C PHE A 320 -5.09 9.23 -7.36
N HIS A 321 -3.78 9.13 -7.12
CA HIS A 321 -2.75 9.54 -8.07
C HIS A 321 -2.93 8.85 -9.41
N PHE A 322 -3.03 7.52 -9.42
CA PHE A 322 -3.24 6.76 -10.64
C PHE A 322 -4.51 7.20 -11.38
N SER A 323 -5.65 7.23 -10.69
CA SER A 323 -6.93 7.60 -11.28
C SER A 323 -6.91 8.99 -11.91
N TRP A 324 -6.35 9.97 -11.21
CA TRP A 324 -6.31 11.34 -11.70
C TRP A 324 -5.30 11.52 -12.83
N LYS A 325 -4.08 10.99 -12.67
CA LYS A 325 -3.01 11.09 -13.68
C LYS A 325 -3.45 10.47 -15.00
N MET A 326 -4.06 9.27 -14.94
CA MET A 326 -4.52 8.59 -16.15
C MET A 326 -5.66 9.35 -16.83
N GLN A 327 -6.65 9.87 -16.10
CA GLN A 327 -7.75 10.65 -16.70
C GLN A 327 -7.29 12.03 -17.23
N SER A 328 -6.26 12.63 -16.62
CA SER A 328 -5.79 13.96 -16.99
C SER A 328 -4.85 13.95 -18.18
N ASP A 329 -3.89 13.01 -18.20
CA ASP A 329 -2.71 13.13 -19.05
C ASP A 329 -2.51 11.92 -19.98
N VAL A 330 -3.38 10.89 -19.91
CA VAL A 330 -3.23 9.65 -20.70
C VAL A 330 -4.52 9.28 -21.43
N TRP A 331 -5.56 8.92 -20.69
CA TRP A 331 -6.83 8.48 -21.23
C TRP A 331 -7.61 9.64 -21.84
N GLY A 332 -8.21 9.36 -22.99
CA GLY A 332 -8.94 10.34 -23.78
C GLY A 332 -9.42 9.76 -25.11
N THR A 333 -10.02 10.62 -25.91
CA THR A 333 -10.37 10.33 -27.31
C THR A 333 -9.31 10.88 -28.25
N VAL A 334 -9.06 10.17 -29.35
CA VAL A 334 -8.17 10.61 -30.41
C VAL A 334 -9.01 11.11 -31.57
N LEU A 335 -8.87 12.39 -31.91
CA LEU A 335 -9.60 13.04 -32.99
C LEU A 335 -9.01 12.66 -34.36
N PRO A 336 -9.76 12.88 -35.47
CA PRO A 336 -9.28 12.52 -36.82
C PRO A 336 -7.98 13.20 -37.25
N ASP A 337 -7.64 14.34 -36.64
CA ASP A 337 -6.39 15.07 -36.86
C ASP A 337 -5.20 14.54 -36.03
N GLY A 338 -5.43 13.51 -35.20
CA GLY A 338 -4.44 12.90 -34.33
C GLY A 338 -4.29 13.58 -32.96
N SER A 339 -5.03 14.66 -32.68
CA SER A 339 -5.01 15.32 -31.38
C SER A 339 -5.74 14.49 -30.31
N VAL A 340 -5.25 14.53 -29.07
CA VAL A 340 -5.84 13.82 -27.94
C VAL A 340 -6.67 14.78 -27.09
N SER A 341 -7.93 14.43 -26.84
CA SER A 341 -8.79 15.10 -25.87
C SER A 341 -8.88 14.25 -24.61
N HIS A 342 -8.12 14.61 -23.58
CA HIS A 342 -8.10 13.90 -22.30
C HIS A 342 -9.38 14.07 -21.50
N ILE A 343 -9.73 13.06 -20.69
CA ILE A 343 -10.97 13.02 -19.89
C ILE A 343 -11.11 14.25 -18.98
N THR A 344 -10.00 14.70 -18.35
CA THR A 344 -9.98 15.91 -17.51
C THR A 344 -9.08 17.02 -18.06
N ALA A 345 -8.80 17.00 -19.36
CA ALA A 345 -8.14 18.08 -20.10
C ALA A 345 -6.81 18.59 -19.48
N GLY A 346 -5.92 17.70 -19.04
CA GLY A 346 -4.58 18.08 -18.57
C GLY A 346 -4.55 18.90 -17.28
N ASN A 347 -5.60 18.82 -16.43
CA ASN A 347 -5.70 19.63 -15.22
C ASN A 347 -4.74 19.22 -14.08
N PHE A 348 -4.10 18.03 -14.16
CA PHE A 348 -3.25 17.49 -13.09
C PHE A 348 -2.08 18.41 -12.73
N ALA A 349 -1.33 18.91 -13.71
CA ALA A 349 -0.09 19.68 -13.48
C ALA A 349 -0.29 20.93 -12.60
N GLN A 350 -1.44 21.60 -12.70
CA GLN A 350 -1.73 22.83 -11.96
C GLN A 350 -2.65 22.61 -10.75
N SER A 351 -3.47 21.56 -10.75
CA SER A 351 -4.39 21.29 -9.64
C SER A 351 -3.79 20.35 -8.59
N ALA A 352 -3.05 19.32 -9.01
CA ALA A 352 -2.52 18.28 -8.13
C ALA A 352 -1.33 18.71 -7.26
N ILE A 353 -0.98 20.00 -7.24
CA ILE A 353 0.07 20.62 -6.42
C ILE A 353 -0.48 21.31 -5.16
N THR A 354 -1.81 21.27 -4.93
CA THR A 354 -2.50 21.86 -3.77
C THR A 354 -3.54 20.89 -3.22
N ILE A 355 -3.75 20.84 -1.91
CA ILE A 355 -4.82 20.05 -1.29
C ILE A 355 -6.19 20.51 -1.78
N ASN A 356 -6.38 21.82 -1.95
CA ASN A 356 -7.63 22.35 -2.51
C ASN A 356 -7.89 21.83 -3.93
N GLY A 357 -6.85 21.62 -4.75
CA GLY A 357 -7.01 21.03 -6.08
C GLY A 357 -7.42 19.55 -6.03
N TRP A 358 -6.83 18.75 -5.14
CA TRP A 358 -7.28 17.37 -4.89
C TRP A 358 -8.73 17.32 -4.40
N LEU A 359 -9.14 18.28 -3.56
CA LEU A 359 -10.52 18.37 -3.10
C LEU A 359 -11.48 18.79 -4.22
N ARG A 360 -11.17 19.86 -4.96
CA ARG A 360 -12.07 20.48 -5.94
C ARG A 360 -12.10 19.75 -7.27
N ASP A 361 -10.94 19.55 -7.88
CA ASP A 361 -10.84 19.12 -9.29
C ASP A 361 -10.77 17.59 -9.44
N PHE A 362 -10.44 16.90 -8.35
CA PHE A 362 -10.49 15.45 -8.28
C PHE A 362 -11.72 14.96 -7.50
N LEU A 363 -11.74 15.09 -6.16
CA LEU A 363 -12.80 14.50 -5.34
C LEU A 363 -14.19 15.09 -5.66
N TRP A 364 -14.34 16.41 -5.58
CA TRP A 364 -15.63 17.08 -5.81
C TRP A 364 -16.08 16.89 -7.25
N ALA A 365 -15.27 17.30 -8.23
CA ALA A 365 -15.64 17.25 -9.64
C ALA A 365 -15.95 15.83 -10.14
N GLN A 366 -15.13 14.83 -9.78
CA GLN A 366 -15.33 13.46 -10.26
C GLN A 366 -16.42 12.72 -9.46
N SER A 367 -16.79 13.19 -8.26
CA SER A 367 -17.91 12.59 -7.50
C SER A 367 -19.27 12.89 -8.11
N ALA A 368 -19.36 13.82 -9.06
CA ALA A 368 -20.60 14.18 -9.74
C ALA A 368 -21.32 12.97 -10.36
N ASN A 369 -20.58 11.99 -10.88
CA ASN A 369 -21.17 10.77 -11.46
C ASN A 369 -21.83 9.89 -10.38
N VAL A 370 -21.16 9.65 -9.26
CA VAL A 370 -21.66 8.74 -8.22
C VAL A 370 -22.88 9.30 -7.50
N ILE A 371 -22.91 10.61 -7.23
CA ILE A 371 -24.04 11.26 -6.54
C ILE A 371 -25.27 11.45 -7.44
N ASN A 372 -25.10 11.54 -8.77
CA ASN A 372 -26.19 11.67 -9.72
C ASN A 372 -26.57 10.35 -10.41
N SER A 373 -26.09 9.21 -9.90
CA SER A 373 -26.31 7.89 -10.49
C SER A 373 -27.71 7.32 -10.26
N TYR A 374 -28.50 7.90 -9.35
CA TYR A 374 -29.82 7.42 -8.98
C TYR A 374 -30.77 7.48 -10.19
N GLY A 375 -31.61 6.45 -10.35
CA GLY A 375 -32.48 6.32 -11.54
C GLY A 375 -31.77 5.83 -12.80
N SER A 376 -30.49 5.44 -12.72
CA SER A 376 -29.73 4.81 -13.80
C SER A 376 -29.28 3.39 -13.45
N ALA A 377 -28.69 2.69 -14.43
CA ALA A 377 -28.05 1.39 -14.22
C ALA A 377 -26.85 1.45 -13.24
N LEU A 378 -26.28 2.63 -13.00
CA LEU A 378 -25.17 2.84 -12.06
C LEU A 378 -25.63 3.17 -10.64
N SER A 379 -26.93 3.24 -10.37
CA SER A 379 -27.51 3.62 -9.07
C SER A 379 -27.03 2.77 -7.90
N ALA A 380 -26.70 1.50 -8.14
CA ALA A 380 -26.12 0.62 -7.12
C ALA A 380 -24.80 1.17 -6.57
N TYR A 381 -23.97 1.82 -7.38
CA TYR A 381 -22.74 2.48 -6.91
C TYR A 381 -23.06 3.68 -6.02
N GLY A 382 -24.06 4.51 -6.38
CA GLY A 382 -24.53 5.59 -5.51
C GLY A 382 -24.99 5.09 -4.13
N ILE A 383 -25.74 3.98 -4.08
CA ILE A 383 -26.17 3.35 -2.83
C ILE A 383 -24.97 2.85 -2.03
N MET A 384 -24.05 2.13 -2.68
CA MET A 384 -22.85 1.59 -2.03
C MET A 384 -21.89 2.70 -1.56
N PHE A 385 -21.85 3.84 -2.25
CA PHE A 385 -21.10 5.02 -1.82
C PHE A 385 -21.60 5.54 -0.48
N LEU A 386 -22.92 5.69 -0.31
CA LEU A 386 -23.51 6.09 0.98
C LEU A 386 -23.36 5.02 2.06
N ALA A 387 -23.54 3.74 1.70
CA ALA A 387 -23.33 2.63 2.62
C ALA A 387 -21.87 2.56 3.12
N GLY A 388 -20.89 2.79 2.24
CA GLY A 388 -19.48 2.88 2.59
C GLY A 388 -19.21 4.01 3.59
N HIS A 389 -19.76 5.21 3.37
CA HIS A 389 -19.67 6.33 4.31
C HIS A 389 -20.28 5.99 5.67
N PHE A 390 -21.47 5.37 5.67
CA PHE A 390 -22.13 4.95 6.90
C PHE A 390 -21.28 3.96 7.69
N VAL A 391 -20.77 2.91 7.04
CA VAL A 391 -19.92 1.89 7.67
C VAL A 391 -18.61 2.48 8.19
N PHE A 392 -18.00 3.41 7.44
CA PHE A 392 -16.83 4.15 7.88
C PHE A 392 -17.12 4.96 9.15
N ALA A 393 -18.20 5.75 9.17
CA ALA A 393 -18.59 6.53 10.35
C ALA A 393 -18.96 5.64 11.55
N PHE A 394 -19.66 4.54 11.31
CA PHE A 394 -20.00 3.53 12.32
C PHE A 394 -18.76 2.94 12.99
N SER A 395 -17.67 2.77 12.23
CA SER A 395 -16.40 2.29 12.79
C SER A 395 -15.84 3.20 13.89
N LEU A 396 -16.04 4.51 13.76
CA LEU A 396 -15.51 5.51 14.71
C LEU A 396 -16.11 5.36 16.10
N MET A 397 -17.34 4.86 16.19
CA MET A 397 -17.97 4.52 17.48
C MET A 397 -17.11 3.55 18.28
N PHE A 398 -16.53 2.54 17.65
CA PHE A 398 -15.67 1.55 18.31
C PHE A 398 -14.24 2.07 18.53
N LEU A 399 -13.74 2.91 17.62
CA LEU A 399 -12.37 3.42 17.69
C LEU A 399 -12.20 4.53 18.74
N PHE A 400 -13.22 5.33 18.99
CA PHE A 400 -13.17 6.47 19.92
C PHE A 400 -13.74 6.17 21.31
N SER A 401 -14.38 5.01 21.51
CA SER A 401 -14.95 4.63 22.80
C SER A 401 -14.19 3.47 23.46
N GLY A 402 -14.43 3.28 24.76
CA GLY A 402 -13.88 2.18 25.55
C GLY A 402 -14.98 1.23 26.04
N ARG A 403 -14.61 -0.03 26.28
CA ARG A 403 -15.56 -1.07 26.68
C ARG A 403 -16.28 -0.83 28.02
N GLY A 404 -15.70 -0.03 28.92
CA GLY A 404 -16.28 0.25 30.25
C GLY A 404 -17.66 0.88 30.14
N TYR A 405 -17.76 1.96 29.36
CA TYR A 405 -19.01 2.64 29.05
C TYR A 405 -20.08 1.68 28.51
N TRP A 406 -19.73 0.85 27.53
CA TRP A 406 -20.67 -0.11 26.94
C TRP A 406 -21.10 -1.21 27.91
N GLN A 407 -20.21 -1.62 28.83
CA GLN A 407 -20.53 -2.65 29.82
C GLN A 407 -21.54 -2.12 30.85
N GLU A 408 -21.37 -0.88 31.32
CA GLU A 408 -22.32 -0.22 32.24
C GLU A 408 -23.69 0.00 31.60
N LEU A 409 -23.72 0.34 30.30
CA LEU A 409 -24.97 0.40 29.54
C LEU A 409 -25.66 -0.97 29.46
N ILE A 410 -24.90 -2.02 29.16
CA ILE A 410 -25.43 -3.40 29.12
C ILE A 410 -25.99 -3.81 30.48
N GLU A 411 -25.38 -3.41 31.59
CA GLU A 411 -25.88 -3.71 32.94
C GLU A 411 -27.27 -3.11 33.17
N SER A 412 -27.48 -1.86 32.73
CA SER A 412 -28.80 -1.21 32.78
C SER A 412 -29.85 -1.93 31.92
N ILE A 413 -29.46 -2.40 30.73
CA ILE A 413 -30.34 -3.16 29.83
C ILE A 413 -30.67 -4.54 30.43
N VAL A 414 -29.68 -5.23 31.02
CA VAL A 414 -29.87 -6.52 31.68
C VAL A 414 -30.77 -6.41 32.89
N TRP A 415 -30.68 -5.32 33.66
CA TRP A 415 -31.62 -5.03 34.74
C TRP A 415 -33.07 -5.01 34.24
N ALA A 416 -33.33 -4.31 33.12
CA ALA A 416 -34.66 -4.25 32.53
C ALA A 416 -35.14 -5.65 32.05
N HIS A 417 -34.27 -6.44 31.44
CA HIS A 417 -34.60 -7.79 30.98
C HIS A 417 -34.89 -8.74 32.14
N ASN A 418 -34.12 -8.66 33.24
CA ASN A 418 -34.36 -9.44 34.44
C ASN A 418 -35.72 -9.11 35.06
N LYS A 419 -36.12 -7.84 35.06
CA LYS A 419 -37.42 -7.42 35.60
C LYS A 419 -38.59 -8.08 34.85
N LEU A 420 -38.43 -8.31 33.55
CA LEU A 420 -39.41 -8.99 32.68
C LEU A 420 -39.18 -10.50 32.57
N LYS A 421 -38.18 -11.06 33.26
CA LYS A 421 -37.78 -12.49 33.15
C LYS A 421 -37.42 -12.90 31.70
N LEU A 422 -36.88 -11.98 30.92
CA LEU A 422 -36.43 -12.18 29.53
C LEU A 422 -34.90 -12.21 29.39
N ALA A 423 -34.16 -12.19 30.51
CA ALA A 423 -32.71 -12.20 30.46
C ALA A 423 -32.17 -13.53 29.91
N PRO A 424 -31.18 -13.50 28.99
CA PRO A 424 -30.58 -14.71 28.46
C PRO A 424 -29.71 -15.41 29.53
N ALA A 425 -29.58 -16.73 29.41
CA ALA A 425 -28.70 -17.52 30.29
C ALA A 425 -27.20 -17.24 30.06
N ILE A 426 -26.81 -16.96 28.81
CA ILE A 426 -25.46 -16.53 28.47
C ILE A 426 -25.36 -15.03 28.75
N GLN A 427 -24.52 -14.66 29.71
CA GLN A 427 -24.44 -13.27 30.17
C GLN A 427 -23.89 -12.35 29.06
N PRO A 428 -24.61 -11.28 28.69
CA PRO A 428 -24.14 -10.35 27.68
C PRO A 428 -22.96 -9.52 28.22
N ARG A 429 -21.91 -9.41 27.41
CA ARG A 429 -20.71 -8.64 27.69
C ARG A 429 -20.41 -7.69 26.55
N ALA A 430 -19.95 -6.50 26.90
CA ALA A 430 -19.32 -5.64 25.91
C ALA A 430 -18.09 -6.33 25.33
N LEU A 431 -17.77 -6.02 24.08
CA LEU A 431 -16.60 -6.56 23.38
C LEU A 431 -15.32 -6.38 24.23
N SER A 432 -14.39 -7.32 24.09
CA SER A 432 -13.04 -7.12 24.64
C SER A 432 -12.38 -5.91 23.98
N ILE A 433 -11.38 -5.31 24.64
CA ILE A 433 -10.67 -4.12 24.12
C ILE A 433 -10.08 -4.41 22.73
N ILE A 434 -9.45 -5.58 22.56
CA ILE A 434 -8.88 -6.01 21.28
C ILE A 434 -9.97 -6.23 20.23
N GLN A 435 -11.11 -6.85 20.59
CA GLN A 435 -12.22 -7.00 19.66
C GLN A 435 -12.81 -5.65 19.26
N GLY A 436 -12.94 -4.69 20.17
CA GLY A 436 -13.40 -3.33 19.84
C GLY A 436 -12.49 -2.67 18.81
N ARG A 437 -11.15 -2.75 19.00
CA ARG A 437 -10.17 -2.29 18.01
C ARG A 437 -10.31 -3.02 16.67
N ALA A 438 -10.45 -4.35 16.70
CA ALA A 438 -10.58 -5.18 15.49
C ALA A 438 -11.86 -4.86 14.69
N VAL A 439 -13.00 -4.74 15.38
CA VAL A 439 -14.28 -4.33 14.79
C VAL A 439 -14.16 -2.92 14.21
N GLY A 440 -13.56 -1.99 14.95
CA GLY A 440 -13.31 -0.63 14.47
C GLY A 440 -12.48 -0.61 13.20
N VAL A 441 -11.28 -1.19 13.18
CA VAL A 441 -10.44 -1.17 11.96
C VAL A 441 -11.06 -1.93 10.79
N ALA A 442 -11.79 -3.02 11.04
CA ALA A 442 -12.47 -3.76 9.97
C ALA A 442 -13.54 -2.91 9.26
N HIS A 443 -14.40 -2.23 10.02
CA HIS A 443 -15.43 -1.36 9.44
C HIS A 443 -14.83 -0.08 8.85
N TYR A 444 -13.74 0.44 9.43
CA TYR A 444 -13.02 1.59 8.88
C TYR A 444 -12.49 1.29 7.48
N LEU A 445 -11.77 0.17 7.32
CA LEU A 445 -11.23 -0.27 6.04
C LEU A 445 -12.34 -0.62 5.06
N LEU A 446 -13.35 -1.37 5.49
CA LEU A 446 -14.48 -1.74 4.62
C LEU A 446 -15.19 -0.50 4.08
N GLY A 447 -15.58 0.42 4.98
CA GLY A 447 -16.27 1.64 4.58
C GLY A 447 -15.43 2.52 3.66
N GLY A 448 -14.16 2.76 4.01
CA GLY A 448 -13.26 3.59 3.21
C GLY A 448 -12.96 3.02 1.82
N ILE A 449 -12.73 1.71 1.72
CA ILE A 449 -12.45 1.02 0.45
C ILE A 449 -13.71 0.95 -0.41
N VAL A 450 -14.88 0.61 0.16
CA VAL A 450 -16.16 0.56 -0.58
C VAL A 450 -16.56 1.94 -1.10
N THR A 451 -16.37 3.00 -0.31
CA THR A 451 -16.58 4.38 -0.76
C THR A 451 -15.74 4.68 -2.00
N THR A 452 -14.44 4.36 -1.96
CA THR A 452 -13.53 4.60 -3.10
C THR A 452 -13.88 3.73 -4.30
N TRP A 453 -14.23 2.46 -4.08
CA TRP A 453 -14.66 1.52 -5.12
C TRP A 453 -15.89 2.03 -5.88
N ALA A 454 -16.93 2.47 -5.16
CA ALA A 454 -18.15 3.00 -5.75
C ALA A 454 -17.89 4.30 -6.51
N PHE A 455 -17.07 5.19 -5.93
CA PHE A 455 -16.62 6.44 -6.56
C PHE A 455 -15.91 6.16 -7.89
N PHE A 456 -14.88 5.29 -7.88
CA PHE A 456 -14.08 4.96 -9.06
C PHE A 456 -14.90 4.30 -10.16
N LEU A 457 -15.67 3.25 -9.83
CA LEU A 457 -16.42 2.52 -10.85
C LEU A 457 -17.53 3.36 -11.46
N CYS A 458 -18.29 4.08 -10.65
CA CYS A 458 -19.34 4.95 -11.19
C CYS A 458 -18.74 6.06 -12.07
N ARG A 459 -17.59 6.63 -11.65
CA ARG A 459 -16.87 7.64 -12.45
C ARG A 459 -16.43 7.07 -13.79
N ILE A 460 -15.59 6.04 -13.77
CA ILE A 460 -14.91 5.58 -14.99
C ILE A 460 -15.86 4.93 -15.98
N LEU A 461 -16.91 4.25 -15.53
CA LEU A 461 -17.93 3.69 -16.42
C LEU A 461 -18.80 4.78 -17.07
N SER A 462 -18.84 5.98 -16.50
CA SER A 462 -19.60 7.10 -17.07
C SER A 462 -18.81 7.92 -18.09
N VAL A 463 -17.46 7.85 -18.07
CA VAL A 463 -16.60 8.75 -18.86
C VAL A 463 -15.53 8.04 -19.69
N GLY A 464 -15.39 6.72 -19.57
CA GLY A 464 -14.28 5.95 -20.13
C GLY A 464 -14.59 5.13 -21.39
#